data_AF-A0A3P6BBA5-F1
#
_entry.id   AF-A0A3P6BBA5-F1
#
_cell.length_a   1.000
_cell.length_b   1.000
_cell.length_c   1.000
_cell.angle_alpha   90.00
_cell.angle_beta   90.00
_cell.angle_gamma   90.00
#
_symmetry.space_group_name_H-M   'P 1'
#
loop_
_entity.id
_entity.type
_entity.pdbx_description
1 polymer ?
#
loop_
_entity_poly.entity_id
_entity_poly.type
_entity_poly.pdbx_seq_one_letter_code
_entity_poly.pdbx_strand_id
1 'polypeptide(L)'
;MKVVVPLGDIDEIRRSQHALINPAITIILRMGAGGHGVPPLGTPDGRVRYKFASFWNRNHTQKALQRAVNNYHAMLEVEKKERAESALRAHSSSVRGGGKVQVKAPEDTAAVPVKFQAFVKEEVLVGIYNDVFPGTPEQFLNLLLADDSTYTNEYRSARKDKNLNIEPWHTAEEYDGQVREIKFRSICNSPMCPPDTAVTEWQHVVLSPDKKMLVFETVQQPHDVPFGSYFEVHCRWRLEAKEETSSVIDIRVGVHFKKWCLMQSKIKAGAIDEYKKEVEVMLEVASSYLKSHSSSTSRGDTDNNSASLPSIPEDISS
;
A
#
# COMPACT_ATOMS: atom_id res chain seq x y z
N MET A 1 -43.83 0.14 -14.94
CA MET A 1 -42.65 0.43 -15.77
C MET A 1 -41.52 0.87 -14.85
N LYS A 2 -40.31 0.30 -14.97
CA LYS A 2 -39.16 0.62 -14.11
C LYS A 2 -38.16 1.44 -14.93
N VAL A 3 -37.91 2.68 -14.51
CA VAL A 3 -36.85 3.53 -15.08
C VAL A 3 -35.66 3.46 -14.13
N VAL A 4 -34.48 3.17 -14.65
CA VAL A 4 -33.22 3.18 -13.88
C VAL A 4 -32.34 4.29 -14.44
N VAL A 5 -32.04 5.28 -13.60
CA VAL A 5 -31.16 6.40 -13.92
C VAL A 5 -29.91 6.30 -13.06
N PRO A 6 -28.73 6.03 -13.63
CA PRO A 6 -27.47 6.08 -12.90
C PRO A 6 -27.23 7.48 -12.33
N LEU A 7 -26.76 7.57 -11.07
CA LEU A 7 -26.46 8.87 -10.44
C LEU A 7 -25.42 9.66 -11.23
N GLY A 8 -24.44 8.96 -11.83
CA GLY A 8 -23.44 9.59 -12.67
C GLY A 8 -24.01 10.23 -13.93
N ASP A 9 -25.17 9.81 -14.43
CA ASP A 9 -25.75 10.38 -15.64
C ASP A 9 -26.53 11.67 -15.38
N ILE A 10 -26.82 11.98 -14.12
CA ILE A 10 -27.61 13.14 -13.73
C ILE A 10 -26.76 14.40 -13.87
N ASP A 11 -27.23 15.32 -14.70
CA ASP A 11 -26.69 16.68 -14.85
C ASP A 11 -27.39 17.63 -13.87
N GLU A 12 -28.72 17.54 -13.79
CA GLU A 12 -29.51 18.47 -12.99
C GLU A 12 -30.77 17.85 -12.38
N ILE A 13 -31.11 18.26 -11.15
CA ILE A 13 -32.37 17.92 -10.47
C ILE A 13 -33.17 19.19 -10.23
N ARG A 14 -34.23 19.41 -11.02
CA ARG A 14 -35.11 20.57 -10.90
C ARG A 14 -36.41 20.26 -10.18
N ARG A 15 -36.86 21.23 -9.39
CA ARG A 15 -38.28 21.31 -9.03
C ARG A 15 -39.08 21.60 -10.29
N SER A 16 -40.19 20.90 -10.43
CA SER A 16 -41.12 21.11 -11.53
C SER A 16 -42.56 20.91 -11.05
N GLN A 17 -43.49 21.15 -11.95
CA GLN A 17 -44.91 20.84 -11.78
C GLN A 17 -45.38 20.02 -13.00
N HIS A 18 -46.36 19.16 -12.75
CA HIS A 18 -47.13 18.45 -13.77
C HIS A 18 -48.58 18.96 -13.68
N ALA A 19 -49.13 19.49 -14.77
CA ALA A 19 -50.34 20.33 -14.73
C ALA A 19 -50.21 21.50 -13.73
N LEU A 20 -51.31 22.21 -13.43
CA LEU A 20 -51.26 23.42 -12.60
C LEU A 20 -50.86 23.19 -11.13
N ILE A 21 -51.01 21.96 -10.60
CA ILE A 21 -50.96 21.76 -9.13
C ILE A 21 -50.03 20.60 -8.71
N ASN A 22 -49.76 19.59 -9.55
CA ASN A 22 -49.08 18.38 -9.07
C ASN A 22 -47.57 18.60 -8.94
N PRO A 23 -46.99 18.50 -7.72
CA PRO A 23 -45.55 18.63 -7.53
C PRO A 23 -44.80 17.54 -8.30
N ALA A 24 -43.77 17.95 -9.05
CA ALA A 24 -42.96 17.06 -9.86
C ALA A 24 -41.46 17.34 -9.67
N ILE A 25 -40.61 16.36 -9.98
CA ILE A 25 -39.16 16.49 -10.04
C ILE A 25 -38.76 16.15 -11.47
N THR A 26 -38.00 17.05 -12.10
CA THR A 26 -37.42 16.81 -13.41
C THR A 26 -35.94 16.51 -13.23
N ILE A 27 -35.51 15.35 -13.70
CA ILE A 27 -34.11 14.95 -13.75
C ILE A 27 -33.64 15.12 -15.20
N ILE A 28 -32.58 15.89 -15.39
CA ILE A 28 -31.94 16.13 -16.68
C ILE A 28 -30.63 15.35 -16.68
N LEU A 29 -30.40 14.56 -17.73
CA LEU A 29 -29.17 13.79 -17.90
C LEU A 29 -28.14 14.55 -18.73
N ARG A 30 -26.87 14.20 -18.54
CA ARG A 30 -25.74 14.68 -19.34
C ARG A 30 -25.94 14.32 -20.81
N MET A 31 -25.38 15.12 -21.73
CA MET A 31 -25.43 14.81 -23.15
C MET A 31 -24.82 13.43 -23.44
N GLY A 32 -25.49 12.64 -24.27
CA GLY A 32 -25.07 11.27 -24.61
C GLY A 32 -25.44 10.21 -23.59
N ALA A 33 -25.94 10.58 -22.40
CA ALA A 33 -26.47 9.62 -21.43
C ALA A 33 -27.94 9.28 -21.74
N GLY A 34 -28.31 8.01 -21.53
CA GLY A 34 -29.68 7.52 -21.74
C GLY A 34 -30.09 6.56 -20.62
N GLY A 35 -31.36 6.63 -20.21
CA GLY A 35 -31.91 5.64 -19.28
C GLY A 35 -32.52 4.43 -20.00
N HIS A 36 -32.49 3.27 -19.36
CA HIS A 36 -33.24 2.10 -19.83
C HIS A 36 -34.73 2.25 -19.48
N GLY A 37 -35.58 2.23 -20.51
CA GLY A 37 -37.03 2.33 -20.39
C GLY A 37 -37.59 3.76 -20.48
N VAL A 38 -38.77 3.88 -21.14
CA VAL A 38 -39.53 5.10 -21.51
C VAL A 38 -38.80 6.04 -22.47
N PRO A 39 -39.45 6.52 -23.56
CA PRO A 39 -38.86 7.51 -24.45
C PRO A 39 -38.52 8.79 -23.67
N PRO A 40 -37.26 9.25 -23.71
CA PRO A 40 -36.87 10.48 -23.06
C PRO A 40 -37.58 11.68 -23.72
N LEU A 41 -37.95 12.69 -22.93
CA LEU A 41 -38.39 13.96 -23.50
C LEU A 41 -37.18 14.66 -24.10
N GLY A 42 -36.96 14.45 -25.40
CA GLY A 42 -35.89 15.10 -26.15
C GLY A 42 -35.96 16.61 -26.04
N THR A 43 -34.81 17.23 -25.86
CA THR A 43 -34.61 18.68 -25.94
C THR A 43 -33.83 19.03 -27.21
N PRO A 44 -33.96 20.27 -27.72
CA PRO A 44 -33.12 20.76 -28.81
C PRO A 44 -31.62 20.68 -28.52
N ASP A 45 -31.24 20.70 -27.24
CA ASP A 45 -29.85 20.57 -26.78
C ASP A 45 -29.35 19.10 -26.69
N GLY A 46 -30.16 18.11 -27.11
CA GLY A 46 -29.78 16.70 -27.14
C GLY A 46 -29.75 15.99 -25.78
N ARG A 47 -30.11 16.65 -24.68
CA ARG A 47 -30.18 16.04 -23.34
C ARG A 47 -31.46 15.24 -23.12
N VAL A 48 -31.36 14.22 -22.27
CA VAL A 48 -32.50 13.41 -21.86
C VAL A 48 -33.14 13.99 -20.61
N ARG A 49 -34.48 14.07 -20.59
CA ARG A 49 -35.24 14.52 -19.40
C ARG A 49 -36.26 13.47 -18.96
N TYR A 50 -36.26 13.21 -17.65
CA TYR A 50 -37.29 12.43 -16.97
C TYR A 50 -38.08 13.33 -16.02
N LYS A 51 -39.40 13.35 -16.16
CA LYS A 51 -40.30 14.04 -15.23
C LYS A 51 -41.04 13.02 -14.39
N PHE A 52 -40.76 13.03 -13.09
CA PHE A 52 -41.46 12.23 -12.10
C PHE A 52 -42.54 13.10 -11.45
N ALA A 53 -43.77 12.60 -11.36
CA ALA A 53 -44.90 13.29 -10.74
C ALA A 53 -45.35 12.54 -9.48
N SER A 54 -46.32 13.11 -8.76
CA SER A 54 -47.03 12.45 -7.65
C SER A 54 -46.17 12.20 -6.40
N PHE A 55 -45.44 13.23 -5.94
CA PHE A 55 -44.71 13.16 -4.67
C PHE A 55 -45.59 13.58 -3.49
N TRP A 56 -45.61 12.75 -2.44
CA TRP A 56 -46.19 13.12 -1.14
C TRP A 56 -45.45 14.32 -0.52
N ASN A 57 -44.11 14.35 -0.64
CA ASN A 57 -43.28 15.47 -0.23
C ASN A 57 -42.14 15.70 -1.23
N ARG A 58 -42.41 16.47 -2.29
CA ARG A 58 -41.43 16.79 -3.35
C ARG A 58 -40.11 17.34 -2.79
N ASN A 59 -40.19 18.25 -1.81
CA ASN A 59 -39.01 18.94 -1.31
C ASN A 59 -38.10 17.98 -0.53
N HIS A 60 -38.67 17.05 0.23
CA HIS A 60 -37.90 16.01 0.90
C HIS A 60 -37.22 15.08 -0.11
N THR A 61 -37.96 14.57 -1.09
CA THR A 61 -37.39 13.69 -2.13
C THR A 61 -36.31 14.40 -2.94
N GLN A 62 -36.51 15.67 -3.30
CA GLN A 62 -35.48 16.46 -3.98
C GLN A 62 -34.20 16.58 -3.14
N LYS A 63 -34.33 16.89 -1.84
CA LYS A 63 -33.17 16.97 -0.93
C LYS A 63 -32.45 15.62 -0.83
N ALA A 64 -33.18 14.51 -0.75
CA ALA A 64 -32.59 13.17 -0.71
C ALA A 64 -31.83 12.83 -2.01
N LEU A 65 -32.42 13.12 -3.17
CA LEU A 65 -31.77 12.91 -4.47
C LEU A 65 -30.52 13.79 -4.63
N GLN A 66 -30.60 15.07 -4.26
CA GLN A 66 -29.45 15.97 -4.33
C GLN A 66 -28.32 15.50 -3.42
N ARG A 67 -28.64 15.04 -2.20
CA ARG A 67 -27.63 14.45 -1.30
C ARG A 67 -27.01 13.20 -1.92
N ALA A 68 -27.78 12.32 -2.54
CA ALA A 68 -27.26 11.12 -3.19
C ALA A 68 -26.30 11.46 -4.35
N VAL A 69 -26.66 12.41 -5.21
CA VAL A 69 -25.80 12.89 -6.31
C VAL A 69 -24.54 13.56 -5.77
N ASN A 70 -24.66 14.44 -4.78
CA ASN A 70 -23.51 15.10 -4.17
C ASN A 70 -22.55 14.10 -3.50
N ASN A 71 -23.09 13.11 -2.78
CA ASN A 71 -22.28 12.04 -2.18
C ASN A 71 -21.57 11.20 -3.24
N TYR A 72 -22.23 10.90 -4.35
CA TYR A 72 -21.62 10.18 -5.48
C TYR A 72 -20.45 10.96 -6.08
N HIS A 73 -20.60 12.26 -6.34
CA HIS A 73 -19.50 13.07 -6.85
C HIS A 73 -18.36 13.23 -5.84
N ALA A 74 -18.69 13.43 -4.56
CA ALA A 74 -17.67 13.48 -3.51
C ALA A 74 -16.87 12.16 -3.44
N MET A 75 -17.54 11.01 -3.54
CA MET A 75 -16.88 9.71 -3.61
C MET A 75 -15.95 9.59 -4.83
N LEU A 76 -16.38 10.05 -6.02
CA LEU A 76 -15.53 10.02 -7.22
C LEU A 76 -14.28 10.89 -7.10
N GLU A 77 -14.40 12.08 -6.51
CA GLU A 77 -13.24 12.95 -6.29
C GLU A 77 -12.26 12.33 -5.27
N VAL A 78 -12.78 11.68 -4.23
CA VAL A 78 -11.94 10.89 -3.30
C VAL A 78 -11.24 9.76 -4.04
N GLU A 79 -11.96 8.94 -4.82
CA GLU A 79 -11.36 7.85 -5.61
C GLU A 79 -10.28 8.36 -6.57
N LYS A 80 -10.50 9.52 -7.20
CA LYS A 80 -9.52 10.14 -8.11
C LYS A 80 -8.26 10.57 -7.36
N LYS A 81 -8.42 11.16 -6.16
CA LYS A 81 -7.29 11.54 -5.31
C LYS A 81 -6.50 10.29 -4.87
N GLU A 82 -7.19 9.26 -4.39
CA GLU A 82 -6.57 8.00 -3.98
C GLU A 82 -5.82 7.34 -5.14
N ARG A 83 -6.39 7.35 -6.35
CA ARG A 83 -5.73 6.84 -7.55
C ARG A 83 -4.46 7.64 -7.89
N ALA A 84 -4.49 8.95 -7.73
CA ALA A 84 -3.32 9.79 -7.97
C ALA A 84 -2.21 9.51 -6.95
N GLU A 85 -2.56 9.33 -5.66
CA GLU A 85 -1.59 8.98 -4.62
C GLU A 85 -0.96 7.60 -4.86
N SER A 86 -1.75 6.59 -5.24
CA SER A 86 -1.20 5.27 -5.61
C SER A 86 -0.31 5.32 -6.86
N ALA A 87 -0.69 6.12 -7.86
CA ALA A 87 0.10 6.27 -9.07
C ALA A 87 1.42 6.99 -8.81
N LEU A 88 1.41 8.00 -7.93
CA LEU A 88 2.61 8.69 -7.49
C LEU A 88 3.57 7.72 -6.78
N ARG A 89 3.07 6.95 -5.81
CA ARG A 89 3.87 5.91 -5.14
C ARG A 89 4.51 4.94 -6.13
N ALA A 90 3.71 4.41 -7.06
CA ALA A 90 4.20 3.47 -8.06
C ALA A 90 5.27 4.07 -8.98
N HIS A 91 5.13 5.36 -9.31
CA HIS A 91 6.11 6.09 -10.11
C HIS A 91 7.40 6.33 -9.33
N SER A 92 7.31 6.86 -8.10
CA SER A 92 8.45 7.21 -7.25
C SER A 92 9.25 5.98 -6.82
N SER A 93 8.62 4.82 -6.68
CA SER A 93 9.27 3.58 -6.26
C SER A 93 9.85 2.74 -7.40
N SER A 94 9.65 3.11 -8.68
CA SER A 94 10.19 2.35 -9.82
C SER A 94 11.38 3.07 -10.46
N VAL A 95 12.47 2.34 -10.67
CA VAL A 95 13.73 2.86 -11.26
C VAL A 95 13.52 3.39 -12.68
N ARG A 96 12.50 2.90 -13.40
CA ARG A 96 12.19 3.36 -14.77
C ARG A 96 11.45 4.71 -14.82
N GLY A 97 11.09 5.28 -13.67
CA GLY A 97 10.51 6.63 -13.54
C GLY A 97 11.48 7.78 -13.81
N GLY A 98 12.77 7.51 -14.06
CA GLY A 98 13.80 8.51 -14.39
C GLY A 98 13.64 9.25 -15.74
N GLY A 99 12.44 9.23 -16.33
CA GLY A 99 12.10 10.09 -17.46
C GLY A 99 11.85 11.51 -16.99
N LYS A 100 12.90 12.35 -17.02
CA LYS A 100 12.89 13.81 -16.80
C LYS A 100 11.49 14.43 -16.77
N VAL A 101 10.89 14.53 -15.59
CA VAL A 101 9.94 15.61 -15.35
C VAL A 101 10.82 16.86 -15.29
N GLN A 102 10.84 17.64 -16.37
CA GLN A 102 11.41 18.99 -16.33
C GLN A 102 10.49 19.85 -15.44
N VAL A 103 10.71 19.81 -14.14
CA VAL A 103 10.32 20.92 -13.26
C VAL A 103 11.44 21.94 -13.36
N LYS A 104 11.13 23.13 -13.86
CA LYS A 104 12.07 24.26 -13.85
C LYS A 104 12.63 24.43 -12.44
N ALA A 105 13.96 24.56 -12.35
CA ALA A 105 14.64 24.91 -11.11
C ALA A 105 14.01 26.16 -10.48
N PRO A 106 13.62 26.13 -9.19
CA PRO A 106 13.43 27.35 -8.44
C PRO A 106 14.80 27.86 -8.01
N GLU A 107 15.07 29.11 -8.36
CA GLU A 107 16.17 29.88 -7.81
C GLU A 107 16.08 29.98 -6.28
N ASP A 108 17.26 29.96 -5.69
CA ASP A 108 17.63 30.19 -4.30
C ASP A 108 16.58 30.95 -3.47
N THR A 109 15.81 30.21 -2.65
CA THR A 109 14.94 30.78 -1.62
C THR A 109 14.89 29.85 -0.40
N ALA A 110 15.01 30.48 0.77
CA ALA A 110 15.10 29.92 2.12
C ALA A 110 14.43 28.56 2.34
N ALA A 111 15.12 27.68 3.09
CA ALA A 111 14.70 26.33 3.48
C ALA A 111 13.22 26.25 3.90
N VAL A 112 12.37 25.94 2.92
CA VAL A 112 11.00 25.50 3.15
C VAL A 112 11.10 24.10 3.74
N PRO A 113 10.42 23.79 4.86
CA PRO A 113 10.42 22.43 5.39
C PRO A 113 9.88 21.49 4.31
N VAL A 114 10.73 20.58 3.84
CA VAL A 114 10.35 19.55 2.87
C VAL A 114 9.28 18.70 3.54
N LYS A 115 8.05 18.79 3.03
CA LYS A 115 6.93 18.02 3.55
C LYS A 115 6.82 16.73 2.74
N PHE A 116 7.42 15.67 3.27
CA PHE A 116 7.30 14.33 2.70
C PHE A 116 5.85 13.82 2.78
N GLN A 117 5.48 13.01 1.79
CA GLN A 117 4.18 12.33 1.78
C GLN A 117 4.22 11.07 2.64
N ALA A 118 3.10 10.76 3.31
CA ALA A 118 2.97 9.47 3.99
C ALA A 118 2.96 8.32 2.97
N PHE A 119 3.79 7.30 3.19
CA PHE A 119 3.84 6.14 2.30
C PHE A 119 2.62 5.21 2.51
N VAL A 120 2.21 5.04 3.76
CA VAL A 120 1.05 4.22 4.18
C VAL A 120 -0.11 5.05 4.74
N LYS A 121 -1.30 4.44 4.81
CA LYS A 121 -2.51 5.03 5.38
C LYS A 121 -2.64 4.60 6.85
N GLU A 122 -2.21 5.45 7.77
CA GLU A 122 -2.17 5.13 9.21
C GLU A 122 -3.54 4.71 9.76
N GLU A 123 -4.60 5.35 9.27
CA GLU A 123 -5.97 5.17 9.73
C GLU A 123 -6.56 3.76 9.50
N VAL A 124 -5.93 2.96 8.62
CA VAL A 124 -6.38 1.58 8.36
C VAL A 124 -5.55 0.54 9.11
N LEU A 125 -4.42 0.91 9.71
CA LEU A 125 -3.48 -0.02 10.30
C LEU A 125 -3.97 -0.54 11.65
N VAL A 126 -3.88 -1.86 11.84
CA VAL A 126 -4.11 -2.54 13.12
C VAL A 126 -2.87 -3.32 13.52
N GLY A 127 -2.55 -3.32 14.82
CA GLY A 127 -1.41 -4.09 15.35
C GLY A 127 -1.63 -5.58 15.21
N ILE A 128 -0.63 -6.30 14.70
CA ILE A 128 -0.67 -7.75 14.53
C ILE A 128 0.47 -8.49 15.22
N TYR A 129 1.58 -7.81 15.50
CA TYR A 129 2.72 -8.38 16.18
C TYR A 129 3.45 -7.31 16.99
N ASN A 130 3.84 -7.64 18.22
CA ASN A 130 4.64 -6.79 19.08
C ASN A 130 5.50 -7.67 19.98
N ASP A 131 6.82 -7.66 19.80
CA ASP A 131 7.74 -8.50 20.58
C ASP A 131 9.18 -7.96 20.52
N VAL A 132 10.11 -8.66 21.18
CA VAL A 132 11.55 -8.44 21.09
C VAL A 132 12.10 -9.13 19.85
N PHE A 133 12.86 -8.39 19.07
CA PHE A 133 13.57 -8.87 17.89
C PHE A 133 15.09 -8.93 18.15
N PRO A 134 15.76 -10.05 17.81
CA PRO A 134 17.20 -10.20 17.99
C PRO A 134 17.96 -9.47 16.89
N GLY A 135 18.22 -8.18 17.09
CA GLY A 135 19.01 -7.34 16.20
C GLY A 135 18.72 -5.86 16.39
N THR A 136 19.66 -5.00 16.00
CA THR A 136 19.48 -3.54 16.01
C THR A 136 18.73 -3.06 14.76
N PRO A 137 18.16 -1.84 14.77
CA PRO A 137 17.54 -1.26 13.57
C PRO A 137 18.51 -1.16 12.39
N GLU A 138 19.79 -0.83 12.65
CA GLU A 138 20.83 -0.78 11.62
C GLU A 138 21.15 -2.17 11.05
N GLN A 139 21.24 -3.20 11.90
CA GLN A 139 21.43 -4.58 11.42
C GLN A 139 20.25 -5.06 10.58
N PHE A 140 19.03 -4.71 10.96
CA PHE A 140 17.83 -5.03 10.18
C PHE A 140 17.92 -4.45 8.76
N LEU A 141 18.29 -3.17 8.64
CA LEU A 141 18.48 -2.53 7.34
C LEU A 141 19.59 -3.20 6.52
N ASN A 142 20.79 -3.29 7.10
CA ASN A 142 22.00 -3.64 6.36
C ASN A 142 22.13 -5.14 6.06
N LEU A 143 21.48 -6.01 6.83
CA LEU A 143 21.58 -7.46 6.65
C LEU A 143 20.34 -8.04 5.97
N LEU A 144 19.14 -7.53 6.27
CA LEU A 144 17.89 -8.10 5.76
C LEU A 144 17.34 -7.33 4.56
N LEU A 145 17.42 -6.00 4.58
CA LEU A 145 16.83 -5.18 3.54
C LEU A 145 17.81 -4.78 2.44
N ALA A 146 19.12 -4.93 2.64
CA ALA A 146 20.15 -4.59 1.66
C ALA A 146 19.92 -5.26 0.28
N ASP A 147 20.34 -4.59 -0.79
CA ASP A 147 20.10 -5.05 -2.17
C ASP A 147 20.79 -6.39 -2.50
N ASP A 148 21.89 -6.70 -1.81
CA ASP A 148 22.62 -7.97 -1.92
C ASP A 148 22.18 -9.04 -0.91
N SER A 149 21.18 -8.76 -0.07
CA SER A 149 20.65 -9.71 0.89
C SER A 149 19.85 -10.83 0.23
N THR A 150 20.06 -12.08 0.66
CA THR A 150 19.24 -13.22 0.23
C THR A 150 17.95 -13.36 1.05
N TYR A 151 17.80 -12.60 2.15
CA TYR A 151 16.66 -12.68 3.06
C TYR A 151 15.30 -12.65 2.33
N THR A 152 15.13 -11.69 1.41
CA THR A 152 13.86 -11.54 0.69
C THR A 152 13.57 -12.74 -0.22
N ASN A 153 14.60 -13.29 -0.88
CA ASN A 153 14.47 -14.49 -1.69
C ASN A 153 14.10 -15.71 -0.84
N GLU A 154 14.69 -15.83 0.35
CA GLU A 154 14.48 -16.96 1.26
C GLU A 154 13.05 -17.03 1.79
N TYR A 155 12.53 -15.94 2.38
CA TYR A 155 11.18 -15.98 2.96
C TYR A 155 10.09 -16.09 1.88
N ARG A 156 10.29 -15.48 0.71
CA ARG A 156 9.38 -15.62 -0.45
C ARG A 156 9.38 -17.06 -0.97
N SER A 157 10.55 -17.70 -1.05
CA SER A 157 10.67 -19.10 -1.43
C SER A 157 10.01 -20.04 -0.41
N ALA A 158 10.15 -19.77 0.89
CA ALA A 158 9.48 -20.51 1.95
C ALA A 158 7.94 -20.43 1.85
N ARG A 159 7.43 -19.26 1.43
CA ARG A 159 6.01 -19.05 1.09
C ARG A 159 5.58 -19.67 -0.25
N LYS A 160 6.53 -20.20 -1.02
CA LYS A 160 6.33 -20.73 -2.39
C LYS A 160 5.88 -19.66 -3.39
N ASP A 161 6.22 -18.40 -3.11
CA ASP A 161 6.04 -17.29 -4.05
C ASP A 161 6.99 -17.48 -5.25
N LYS A 162 6.59 -17.00 -6.42
CA LYS A 162 7.30 -17.21 -7.69
C LYS A 162 7.58 -15.91 -8.41
N ASN A 163 8.46 -15.96 -9.41
CA ASN A 163 8.77 -14.85 -10.32
C ASN A 163 9.17 -13.57 -9.57
N LEU A 164 9.93 -13.73 -8.50
CA LEU A 164 10.41 -12.63 -7.69
C LEU A 164 11.38 -11.76 -8.50
N ASN A 165 11.09 -10.47 -8.56
CA ASN A 165 11.92 -9.45 -9.16
C ASN A 165 11.99 -8.27 -8.18
N ILE A 166 13.19 -7.94 -7.73
CA ILE A 166 13.46 -6.89 -6.74
C ILE A 166 14.22 -5.78 -7.46
N GLU A 167 13.66 -4.57 -7.53
CA GLU A 167 14.40 -3.39 -7.96
C GLU A 167 15.29 -2.87 -6.81
N PRO A 168 16.45 -2.27 -7.11
CA PRO A 168 17.34 -1.74 -6.06
C PRO A 168 16.71 -0.57 -5.31
N TRP A 169 17.13 -0.38 -4.07
CA TRP A 169 16.78 0.81 -3.30
C TRP A 169 17.30 2.09 -3.95
N HIS A 170 16.47 3.14 -3.93
CA HIS A 170 16.83 4.47 -4.41
C HIS A 170 16.07 5.55 -3.64
N THR A 171 16.52 6.79 -3.72
CA THR A 171 15.83 7.94 -3.14
C THR A 171 14.73 8.44 -4.08
N ALA A 172 13.62 8.93 -3.52
CA ALA A 172 12.56 9.62 -4.25
C ALA A 172 12.35 11.03 -3.67
N GLU A 173 11.91 11.99 -4.48
CA GLU A 173 11.71 13.37 -4.01
C GLU A 173 10.49 13.49 -3.07
N GLU A 174 9.50 12.62 -3.23
CA GLU A 174 8.23 12.70 -2.51
C GLU A 174 8.24 12.04 -1.12
N TYR A 175 9.20 11.15 -0.87
CA TYR A 175 9.31 10.35 0.35
C TYR A 175 10.66 10.59 1.03
N ASP A 176 10.71 10.46 2.34
CA ASP A 176 11.98 10.36 3.05
C ASP A 176 12.64 8.99 2.80
N GLY A 177 13.88 8.83 3.27
CA GLY A 177 14.58 7.54 3.19
C GLY A 177 14.75 6.99 1.76
N GLN A 178 14.52 5.69 1.61
CA GLN A 178 14.68 4.96 0.36
C GLN A 178 13.42 4.21 -0.01
N VAL A 179 13.18 4.06 -1.31
CA VAL A 179 12.06 3.32 -1.88
C VAL A 179 12.55 2.29 -2.90
N ARG A 180 11.74 1.24 -3.11
CA ARG A 180 11.92 0.29 -4.21
C ARG A 180 10.62 -0.40 -4.59
N GLU A 181 10.61 -1.03 -5.75
CA GLU A 181 9.52 -1.88 -6.22
C GLU A 181 9.95 -3.35 -6.23
N ILE A 182 9.04 -4.22 -5.81
CA ILE A 182 9.17 -5.67 -5.92
C ILE A 182 7.94 -6.24 -6.63
N LYS A 183 8.16 -7.22 -7.51
CA LYS A 183 7.10 -7.95 -8.21
C LYS A 183 7.28 -9.45 -7.97
N PHE A 184 6.18 -10.14 -7.70
CA PHE A 184 6.16 -11.59 -7.51
C PHE A 184 4.74 -12.15 -7.74
N ARG A 185 4.60 -13.47 -7.77
CA ARG A 185 3.31 -14.16 -7.69
C ARG A 185 3.19 -14.86 -6.35
N SER A 186 2.07 -14.68 -5.67
CA SER A 186 1.80 -15.28 -4.36
C SER A 186 0.59 -16.20 -4.38
N ILE A 187 0.67 -17.29 -3.62
CA ILE A 187 -0.42 -18.26 -3.50
C ILE A 187 -1.60 -17.60 -2.80
N CYS A 188 -2.80 -17.83 -3.34
CA CYS A 188 -4.04 -17.35 -2.78
C CYS A 188 -4.80 -18.52 -2.14
N ASN A 189 -4.95 -18.47 -0.82
CA ASN A 189 -5.64 -19.52 -0.06
C ASN A 189 -7.18 -19.35 -0.03
N SER A 190 -7.67 -18.19 -0.49
CA SER A 190 -9.11 -17.90 -0.51
C SER A 190 -9.81 -18.67 -1.64
N PRO A 191 -10.93 -19.37 -1.38
CA PRO A 191 -11.68 -20.09 -2.42
C PRO A 191 -12.34 -19.16 -3.45
N MET A 192 -12.38 -17.85 -3.17
CA MET A 192 -12.91 -16.83 -4.09
C MET A 192 -11.84 -16.30 -5.05
N CYS A 193 -10.57 -16.64 -4.84
CA CYS A 193 -9.45 -16.16 -5.63
C CYS A 193 -8.99 -17.24 -6.61
N PRO A 194 -8.29 -16.86 -7.70
CA PRO A 194 -7.46 -17.81 -8.44
C PRO A 194 -6.42 -18.47 -7.51
N PRO A 195 -5.77 -19.58 -7.91
CA PRO A 195 -4.79 -20.28 -7.06
C PRO A 195 -3.59 -19.42 -6.65
N ASP A 196 -3.23 -18.43 -7.48
CA ASP A 196 -2.21 -17.44 -7.20
C ASP A 196 -2.59 -16.07 -7.79
N THR A 197 -1.91 -15.01 -7.34
CA THR A 197 -2.06 -13.66 -7.87
C THR A 197 -0.70 -13.04 -8.13
N ALA A 198 -0.58 -12.29 -9.22
CA ALA A 198 0.50 -11.31 -9.34
C ALA A 198 0.33 -10.24 -8.25
N VAL A 199 1.45 -9.83 -7.66
CA VAL A 199 1.55 -8.77 -6.66
C VAL A 199 2.62 -7.78 -7.11
N THR A 200 2.29 -6.50 -7.02
CA THR A 200 3.29 -5.42 -7.00
C THR A 200 3.34 -4.88 -5.60
N GLU A 201 4.54 -4.84 -5.03
CA GLU A 201 4.81 -4.33 -3.70
C GLU A 201 5.76 -3.14 -3.82
N TRP A 202 5.36 -2.00 -3.28
CA TRP A 202 6.23 -0.86 -3.11
C TRP A 202 6.70 -0.82 -1.67
N GLN A 203 8.00 -0.64 -1.50
CA GLN A 203 8.64 -0.61 -0.20
C GLN A 203 9.24 0.77 0.06
N HIS A 204 9.24 1.15 1.33
CA HIS A 204 9.83 2.39 1.84
C HIS A 204 10.56 2.08 3.14
N VAL A 205 11.75 2.63 3.32
CA VAL A 205 12.54 2.43 4.54
C VAL A 205 13.21 3.72 4.98
N VAL A 206 13.12 3.98 6.29
CA VAL A 206 13.76 5.12 6.95
C VAL A 206 14.46 4.62 8.19
N LEU A 207 15.75 4.92 8.30
CA LEU A 207 16.53 4.76 9.54
C LEU A 207 16.73 6.14 10.16
N SER A 208 16.44 6.28 11.45
CA SER A 208 16.63 7.54 12.16
C SER A 208 18.12 7.93 12.21
N PRO A 209 18.46 9.22 12.27
CA PRO A 209 19.87 9.67 12.31
C PRO A 209 20.68 9.10 13.48
N ASP A 210 20.03 8.84 14.62
CA ASP A 210 20.64 8.22 15.80
C ASP A 210 20.70 6.68 15.74
N LYS A 211 20.19 6.09 14.64
CA LYS A 211 20.11 4.66 14.37
C LYS A 211 19.31 3.85 15.38
N LYS A 212 18.48 4.51 16.19
CA LYS A 212 17.65 3.87 17.23
C LYS A 212 16.27 3.48 16.75
N MET A 213 15.82 3.98 15.61
CA MET A 213 14.51 3.67 15.05
C MET A 213 14.61 3.37 13.57
N LEU A 214 14.00 2.27 13.15
CA LEU A 214 13.77 1.98 11.74
C LEU A 214 12.27 1.84 11.49
N VAL A 215 11.81 2.47 10.42
CA VAL A 215 10.47 2.31 9.89
C VAL A 215 10.61 1.68 8.51
N PHE A 216 10.04 0.48 8.35
CA PHE A 216 9.93 -0.22 7.08
C PHE A 216 8.46 -0.38 6.72
N GLU A 217 8.08 0.11 5.55
CA GLU A 217 6.70 0.19 5.12
C GLU A 217 6.54 -0.50 3.77
N THR A 218 5.42 -1.20 3.61
CA THR A 218 5.08 -1.84 2.35
C THR A 218 3.65 -1.51 1.95
N VAL A 219 3.43 -1.38 0.65
CA VAL A 219 2.12 -1.28 0.04
C VAL A 219 2.03 -2.31 -1.08
N GLN A 220 1.15 -3.29 -0.90
CA GLN A 220 0.94 -4.38 -1.85
C GLN A 220 -0.36 -4.17 -2.63
N GLN A 221 -0.28 -4.31 -3.95
CA GLN A 221 -1.44 -4.41 -4.83
C GLN A 221 -1.51 -5.81 -5.47
N PRO A 222 -2.50 -6.64 -5.10
CA PRO A 222 -2.78 -7.87 -5.81
C PRO A 222 -3.60 -7.58 -7.09
N HIS A 223 -3.25 -8.24 -8.19
CA HIS A 223 -3.82 -7.91 -9.51
C HIS A 223 -4.90 -8.87 -9.99
N ASP A 224 -4.81 -10.16 -9.64
CA ASP A 224 -5.65 -11.20 -10.22
C ASP A 224 -6.86 -11.57 -9.33
N VAL A 225 -6.88 -11.08 -8.09
CA VAL A 225 -7.96 -11.33 -7.12
C VAL A 225 -9.22 -10.50 -7.42
N PRO A 226 -10.42 -10.96 -7.01
CA PRO A 226 -11.62 -10.13 -7.08
C PRO A 226 -11.42 -8.79 -6.39
N PHE A 227 -11.76 -7.70 -7.09
CA PHE A 227 -11.56 -6.32 -6.62
C PHE A 227 -10.10 -5.93 -6.37
N GLY A 228 -9.09 -6.62 -6.93
CA GLY A 228 -7.66 -6.31 -6.69
C GLY A 228 -7.26 -4.86 -6.98
N SER A 229 -7.92 -4.20 -7.94
CA SER A 229 -7.70 -2.77 -8.22
C SER A 229 -8.39 -1.79 -7.26
N TYR A 230 -9.23 -2.28 -6.36
CA TYR A 230 -10.04 -1.46 -5.45
C TYR A 230 -9.35 -1.23 -4.12
N PHE A 231 -8.34 -2.03 -3.78
CA PHE A 231 -7.68 -1.97 -2.49
C PHE A 231 -6.17 -2.16 -2.60
N GLU A 232 -5.50 -1.77 -1.52
CA GLU A 232 -4.07 -1.97 -1.27
C GLU A 232 -3.92 -2.52 0.15
N VAL A 233 -2.95 -3.42 0.35
CA VAL A 233 -2.58 -3.90 1.68
C VAL A 233 -1.39 -3.06 2.13
N HIS A 234 -1.57 -2.29 3.19
CA HIS A 234 -0.54 -1.43 3.77
C HIS A 234 0.02 -2.10 5.02
N CYS A 235 1.33 -2.10 5.16
CA CYS A 235 2.00 -2.57 6.35
C CYS A 235 3.07 -1.59 6.81
N ARG A 236 3.26 -1.51 8.13
CA ARG A 236 4.39 -0.82 8.76
C ARG A 236 5.02 -1.72 9.81
N TRP A 237 6.33 -1.83 9.71
CA TRP A 237 7.25 -2.43 10.66
C TRP A 237 8.01 -1.28 11.33
N ARG A 238 7.90 -1.17 12.65
CA ARG A 238 8.67 -0.20 13.44
C ARG A 238 9.58 -0.96 14.38
N LEU A 239 10.89 -0.76 14.23
CA LEU A 239 11.89 -1.30 15.12
C LEU A 239 12.45 -0.16 15.97
N GLU A 240 12.44 -0.34 17.28
CA GLU A 240 13.00 0.60 18.24
C GLU A 240 14.06 -0.10 19.10
N ALA A 241 15.28 0.41 19.09
CA ALA A 241 16.38 -0.14 19.87
C ALA A 241 16.04 -0.12 21.36
N LYS A 242 16.17 -1.26 22.03
CA LYS A 242 15.88 -1.41 23.47
C LYS A 242 17.18 -1.59 24.27
N GLU A 243 18.03 -2.49 23.81
CA GLU A 243 19.33 -2.83 24.40
C GLU A 243 20.40 -2.78 23.30
N GLU A 244 21.67 -3.02 23.64
CA GLU A 244 22.77 -2.89 22.67
C GLU A 244 22.66 -3.83 21.46
N THR A 245 21.95 -4.95 21.60
CA THR A 245 21.84 -6.00 20.57
C THR A 245 20.39 -6.39 20.23
N SER A 246 19.39 -5.69 20.77
CA SER A 246 17.99 -6.05 20.60
C SER A 246 17.08 -4.84 20.39
N SER A 247 15.96 -5.09 19.69
CA SER A 247 14.94 -4.08 19.41
C SER A 247 13.56 -4.57 19.82
N VAL A 248 12.65 -3.66 20.11
CA VAL A 248 11.21 -3.95 20.10
C VAL A 248 10.70 -3.74 18.69
N ILE A 249 10.00 -4.73 18.15
CA ILE A 249 9.38 -4.67 16.82
C ILE A 249 7.87 -4.56 16.96
N ASP A 250 7.27 -3.56 16.32
CA ASP A 250 5.83 -3.34 16.22
C ASP A 250 5.42 -3.44 14.75
N ILE A 251 4.57 -4.41 14.42
CA ILE A 251 4.11 -4.64 13.05
C ILE A 251 2.61 -4.41 13.00
N ARG A 252 2.20 -3.53 12.08
CA ARG A 252 0.81 -3.20 11.82
C ARG A 252 0.47 -3.40 10.36
N VAL A 253 -0.74 -3.87 10.09
CA VAL A 253 -1.24 -4.09 8.74
C VAL A 253 -2.67 -3.58 8.62
N GLY A 254 -3.04 -3.12 7.44
CA GLY A 254 -4.38 -2.66 7.14
C GLY A 254 -4.71 -2.81 5.66
N VAL A 255 -6.00 -2.81 5.33
CA VAL A 255 -6.45 -2.79 3.93
C VAL A 255 -7.11 -1.44 3.66
N HIS A 256 -6.49 -0.71 2.75
CA HIS A 256 -6.98 0.57 2.26
C HIS A 256 -7.83 0.36 1.02
N PHE A 257 -9.02 0.96 0.97
CA PHE A 257 -9.92 0.87 -0.17
C PHE A 257 -9.92 2.18 -0.95
N LYS A 258 -9.39 2.12 -2.16
CA LYS A 258 -9.42 3.19 -3.17
C LYS A 258 -10.82 3.38 -3.75
N LYS A 259 -11.65 2.32 -3.69
CA LYS A 259 -13.02 2.29 -4.21
C LYS A 259 -13.93 1.53 -3.27
N TRP A 260 -15.20 1.92 -3.25
CA TRP A 260 -16.21 1.16 -2.51
C TRP A 260 -16.49 -0.20 -3.17
N CYS A 261 -16.62 -1.25 -2.35
CA CYS A 261 -17.14 -2.55 -2.78
C CYS A 261 -17.95 -3.23 -1.66
N LEU A 262 -18.79 -4.20 -2.02
CA LEU A 262 -19.65 -4.92 -1.08
C LEU A 262 -18.87 -5.88 -0.16
N MET A 263 -17.69 -6.32 -0.57
CA MET A 263 -16.92 -7.38 0.11
C MET A 263 -15.82 -6.86 1.04
N GLN A 264 -15.84 -5.57 1.39
CA GLN A 264 -14.78 -4.93 2.19
C GLN A 264 -14.42 -5.70 3.46
N SER A 265 -15.41 -6.12 4.27
CA SER A 265 -15.14 -6.85 5.51
C SER A 265 -14.45 -8.20 5.29
N LYS A 266 -14.85 -8.95 4.25
CA LYS A 266 -14.22 -10.23 3.91
C LYS A 266 -12.81 -10.05 3.36
N ILE A 267 -12.61 -9.05 2.50
CA ILE A 267 -11.29 -8.71 1.96
C ILE A 267 -10.35 -8.28 3.09
N LYS A 268 -10.82 -7.40 4.01
CA LYS A 268 -10.05 -6.98 5.20
C LYS A 268 -9.60 -8.16 6.03
N ALA A 269 -10.54 -9.00 6.46
CA ALA A 269 -10.22 -10.15 7.30
C ALA A 269 -9.27 -11.13 6.61
N GLY A 270 -9.53 -11.48 5.34
CA GLY A 270 -8.71 -12.42 4.59
C GLY A 270 -7.29 -11.92 4.31
N ALA A 271 -7.14 -10.66 3.90
CA ALA A 271 -5.82 -10.09 3.63
C ALA A 271 -4.99 -9.93 4.91
N ILE A 272 -5.60 -9.52 6.03
CA ILE A 272 -4.90 -9.41 7.32
C ILE A 272 -4.49 -10.80 7.83
N ASP A 273 -5.36 -11.81 7.73
CA ASP A 273 -5.04 -13.19 8.14
C ASP A 273 -3.89 -13.79 7.32
N GLU A 274 -3.90 -13.57 6.00
CA GLU A 274 -2.82 -14.03 5.12
C GLU A 274 -1.50 -13.31 5.43
N TYR A 275 -1.55 -11.99 5.64
CA TYR A 275 -0.36 -11.21 5.95
C TYR A 275 0.22 -11.55 7.34
N LYS A 276 -0.59 -11.94 8.32
CA LYS A 276 -0.09 -12.45 9.61
C LYS A 276 0.80 -13.68 9.43
N LYS A 277 0.38 -14.63 8.59
CA LYS A 277 1.17 -15.83 8.26
C LYS A 277 2.44 -15.46 7.49
N GLU A 278 2.39 -14.42 6.65
CA GLU A 278 3.59 -13.87 6.00
C GLU A 278 4.58 -13.32 7.01
N VAL A 279 4.11 -12.51 7.97
CA VAL A 279 4.94 -11.94 9.04
C VAL A 279 5.60 -13.02 9.89
N GLU A 280 4.89 -14.10 10.23
CA GLU A 280 5.47 -15.24 10.97
C GLU A 280 6.69 -15.83 10.25
N VAL A 281 6.55 -16.11 8.95
CA VAL A 281 7.65 -16.64 8.12
C VAL A 281 8.78 -15.62 7.97
N MET A 282 8.43 -14.33 7.75
CA MET A 282 9.42 -13.25 7.63
C MET A 282 10.27 -13.13 8.90
N LEU A 283 9.66 -13.20 10.09
CA LEU A 283 10.35 -13.10 11.38
C LEU A 283 11.20 -14.34 11.68
N GLU A 284 10.72 -15.53 11.35
CA GLU A 284 11.47 -16.79 11.51
C GLU A 284 12.75 -16.79 10.66
N VAL A 285 12.62 -16.43 9.39
CA VAL A 285 13.76 -16.35 8.46
C VAL A 285 14.72 -15.24 8.89
N ALA A 286 14.20 -14.06 9.29
CA ALA A 286 15.03 -12.92 9.71
C ALA A 286 15.87 -13.27 10.94
N SER A 287 15.24 -13.90 11.94
CA SER A 287 15.92 -14.34 13.15
C SER A 287 17.00 -15.39 12.86
N SER A 288 16.75 -16.29 11.92
CA SER A 288 17.72 -17.30 11.50
C SER A 288 18.91 -16.67 10.75
N TYR A 289 18.63 -15.69 9.90
CA TYR A 289 19.63 -14.92 9.14
C TYR A 289 20.59 -14.15 10.05
N LEU A 290 20.10 -13.54 11.12
CA LEU A 290 20.93 -12.80 12.07
C LEU A 290 21.76 -13.72 12.99
N LYS A 291 21.24 -14.91 13.31
CA LYS A 291 22.01 -15.93 14.05
C LYS A 291 23.18 -16.50 13.24
N SER A 292 23.00 -16.72 11.94
CA SER A 292 24.09 -17.20 11.08
C SER A 292 25.20 -16.15 10.91
N HIS A 293 24.85 -14.86 10.80
CA HIS A 293 25.82 -13.76 10.64
C HIS A 293 26.58 -13.41 11.93
N SER A 294 25.94 -13.54 13.09
CA SER A 294 26.65 -13.38 14.38
C SER A 294 27.64 -14.52 14.63
N SER A 295 27.29 -15.76 14.24
CA SER A 295 28.20 -16.91 14.37
C SER A 295 29.38 -16.89 13.38
N SER A 296 29.19 -16.39 12.14
CA SER A 296 30.29 -16.25 11.17
C SER A 296 31.31 -15.19 11.59
N THR A 297 30.85 -14.08 12.19
CA THR A 297 31.74 -13.03 12.72
C THR A 297 32.57 -13.53 13.90
N SER A 298 32.03 -14.44 14.72
CA SER A 298 32.75 -15.03 15.86
C SER A 298 33.80 -16.10 15.50
N ARG A 299 33.77 -16.63 14.27
CA ARG A 299 34.73 -17.64 13.78
C ARG A 299 35.99 -17.04 13.11
N GLY A 300 36.08 -15.72 13.01
CA GLY A 300 37.22 -15.03 12.38
C GLY A 300 38.43 -14.77 13.28
N ASP A 301 38.33 -15.00 14.60
CA ASP A 301 39.36 -14.59 15.58
C ASP A 301 40.10 -15.76 16.28
N THR A 302 39.93 -16.99 15.80
CA THR A 302 40.70 -18.14 16.30
C THR A 302 41.31 -18.89 15.13
N ASP A 303 42.45 -18.39 14.64
CA ASP A 303 43.57 -19.20 14.16
C ASP A 303 44.69 -18.29 13.60
N ASN A 304 45.69 -18.01 14.46
CA ASN A 304 47.13 -18.04 14.14
C ASN A 304 47.95 -17.19 15.14
N ASN A 305 48.36 -17.81 16.26
CA ASN A 305 49.78 -17.82 16.64
C ASN A 305 50.00 -18.65 17.92
N SER A 306 50.36 -19.91 17.73
CA SER A 306 51.14 -20.66 18.71
C SER A 306 52.04 -21.67 17.99
N ALA A 307 52.97 -21.16 17.18
CA ALA A 307 54.15 -21.91 16.82
C ALA A 307 55.04 -22.02 18.07
N SER A 308 54.92 -23.13 18.78
CA SER A 308 55.80 -23.55 19.86
C SER A 308 57.21 -23.83 19.32
N LEU A 309 58.20 -23.13 19.86
CA LEU A 309 59.62 -23.40 19.65
C LEU A 309 60.01 -24.73 20.34
N PRO A 310 60.83 -25.59 19.70
CA PRO A 310 61.39 -26.76 20.37
C PRO A 310 62.58 -26.37 21.25
N SER A 311 62.55 -26.85 22.49
CA SER A 311 63.62 -26.73 23.49
C SER A 311 64.81 -27.63 23.14
N ILE A 312 66.01 -27.04 23.16
CA ILE A 312 67.30 -27.74 23.04
C ILE A 312 67.69 -28.28 24.43
N PRO A 313 68.13 -29.54 24.57
CA PRO A 313 68.76 -30.01 25.80
C PRO A 313 70.26 -29.70 25.75
N GLU A 314 70.75 -28.91 26.70
CA GLU A 314 72.17 -28.88 27.06
C GLU A 314 72.40 -29.89 28.17
N ASP A 315 73.11 -30.95 27.81
CA ASP A 315 73.74 -31.90 28.70
C ASP A 315 75.22 -31.89 28.30
N ILE A 316 76.13 -31.53 29.20
CA ILE A 316 77.52 -32.01 29.28
C ILE A 316 78.11 -31.55 30.62
N SER A 317 78.55 -32.53 31.39
CA SER A 317 79.42 -32.44 32.56
C SER A 317 80.84 -31.98 32.19
N SER A 318 81.45 -31.14 33.02
CA SER A 318 82.77 -31.31 33.69
C SER A 318 83.22 -29.99 34.30
#